data_AF-A0A512H3H2-F1
#
_entry.id   AF-A0A512H3H2-F1
#
_cell.length_a   1.000
_cell.length_b   1.000
_cell.length_c   1.000
_cell.angle_alpha   90.00
_cell.angle_beta   90.00
_cell.angle_gamma   90.00
#
_symmetry.space_group_name_H-M   'P 1'
#
loop_
_entity.id
_entity.type
_entity.pdbx_description
1 polymer ?
#
loop_
_entity_poly.entity_id
_entity_poly.type
_entity_poly.pdbx_seq_one_letter_code
_entity_poly.pdbx_strand_id
1 'polypeptide(L)'
;MRHDLPPSLVSSRRRGPALRISCAASAVLAGAVALAPMAQALDLDGARNQGLVCEAPDGLVRALAPSPEVKALVADTNARRMQAYQASAQTQNVPVNQVQAVSGGLLRQKHPACP
;
A
#
# COMPACT_ATOMS: atom_id res chain seq x y z
N MET A 1 15.01 63.26 -37.85
CA MET A 1 13.62 62.88 -37.58
C MET A 1 13.65 62.17 -36.23
N ARG A 2 13.69 62.82 -35.06
CA ARG A 2 12.68 63.64 -34.36
C ARG A 2 11.25 63.08 -34.44
N HIS A 3 10.65 62.96 -33.25
CA HIS A 3 9.23 62.79 -32.92
C HIS A 3 8.73 61.33 -32.98
N ASP A 4 8.12 60.72 -31.97
CA ASP A 4 7.72 61.11 -30.61
C ASP A 4 7.28 59.80 -29.91
N LEU A 5 7.56 59.63 -28.61
CA LEU A 5 6.78 58.72 -27.74
C LEU A 5 5.44 59.40 -27.44
N PRO A 6 4.32 58.66 -27.45
CA PRO A 6 3.39 58.77 -26.31
C PRO A 6 2.57 57.47 -26.09
N PRO A 7 1.61 57.43 -25.14
CA PRO A 7 1.78 57.54 -23.70
C PRO A 7 1.20 56.31 -22.97
N SER A 8 1.68 56.07 -21.76
CA SER A 8 1.14 55.13 -20.77
C SER A 8 -0.29 55.52 -20.38
N LEU A 9 -1.28 54.62 -20.51
CA LEU A 9 -2.57 54.79 -19.85
C LEU A 9 -3.26 53.48 -19.43
N VAL A 10 -3.43 53.39 -18.11
CA VAL A 10 -4.58 52.83 -17.39
C VAL A 10 -4.60 51.32 -17.15
N SER A 11 -3.86 50.96 -16.10
CA SER A 11 -4.21 49.85 -15.20
C SER A 11 -5.61 50.09 -14.62
N SER A 12 -6.59 49.29 -15.07
CA SER A 12 -7.94 49.29 -14.51
C SER A 12 -7.94 48.53 -13.18
N ARG A 13 -7.63 49.26 -12.09
CA ARG A 13 -7.86 48.81 -10.73
C ARG A 13 -9.36 48.82 -10.45
N ARG A 14 -10.05 47.71 -10.74
CA ARG A 14 -11.43 47.50 -10.27
C ARG A 14 -11.40 47.28 -8.75
N ARG A 15 -11.70 48.36 -8.01
CA ARG A 15 -11.98 48.31 -6.57
C ARG A 15 -13.40 47.73 -6.40
N GLY A 16 -13.49 46.47 -6.00
CA GLY A 16 -14.76 45.89 -5.53
C GLY A 16 -15.11 46.43 -4.13
N PRO A 17 -16.40 46.59 -3.80
CA PRO A 17 -16.82 47.12 -2.51
C PRO A 17 -16.37 46.19 -1.38
N ALA A 18 -15.81 46.80 -0.34
CA ALA A 18 -15.51 46.15 0.93
C ALA A 18 -16.82 45.58 1.51
N LEU A 19 -16.94 44.26 1.47
CA LEU A 19 -18.02 43.53 2.12
C LEU A 19 -17.93 43.81 3.62
N ARG A 20 -18.81 44.69 4.09
CA ARG A 20 -19.01 44.95 5.51
C ARG A 20 -19.65 43.71 6.12
N ILE A 21 -18.82 42.83 6.67
CA ILE A 21 -19.28 41.71 7.50
C ILE A 21 -19.66 42.30 8.85
N SER A 22 -20.91 42.71 8.98
CA SER A 22 -21.53 43.01 10.27
C SER A 22 -21.64 41.71 11.06
N CYS A 23 -21.10 41.71 12.28
CA CYS A 23 -21.26 40.64 13.26
C CYS A 23 -22.75 40.39 13.53
N ALA A 24 -23.22 39.17 13.24
CA ALA A 24 -24.38 38.57 13.90
C ALA A 24 -24.09 37.08 14.09
N ALA A 25 -24.38 36.61 15.30
CA ALA A 25 -23.93 35.37 15.90
C ALA A 25 -24.62 34.10 15.36
N SER A 26 -23.96 32.96 15.61
CA SER A 26 -24.45 31.56 15.59
C SER A 26 -24.68 30.96 14.19
N ALA A 27 -24.15 29.80 13.82
CA ALA A 27 -23.69 28.66 14.59
C ALA A 27 -22.46 28.03 13.91
N VAL A 28 -21.42 27.70 14.69
CA VAL A 28 -20.35 26.81 14.22
C VAL A 28 -20.95 25.42 14.13
N LEU A 29 -21.32 24.99 12.93
CA LEU A 29 -21.63 23.59 12.65
C LEU A 29 -20.31 22.81 12.72
N ALA A 30 -19.94 22.38 13.93
CA ALA A 30 -18.82 21.46 14.14
C ALA A 30 -19.19 20.08 13.57
N GLY A 31 -18.99 19.90 12.27
CA GLY A 31 -19.13 18.61 11.62
C GLY A 31 -18.07 17.65 12.14
N ALA A 32 -18.48 16.66 12.93
CA ALA A 32 -17.63 15.53 13.28
C ALA A 32 -17.27 14.78 12.00
N VAL A 33 -16.04 14.98 11.50
CA VAL A 33 -15.49 14.15 10.43
C VAL A 33 -15.26 12.76 11.02
N ALA A 34 -16.15 11.83 10.72
CA ALA A 34 -15.94 10.42 10.99
C ALA A 34 -14.79 9.94 10.09
N LEU A 35 -13.60 9.76 10.66
CA LEU A 35 -12.51 9.05 10.01
C LEU A 35 -12.92 7.57 9.92
N ALA A 36 -13.45 7.16 8.76
CA ALA A 36 -13.66 5.75 8.49
C ALA A 36 -12.30 5.04 8.49
N PRO A 37 -12.16 3.88 9.14
CA PRO A 37 -10.92 3.12 9.06
C PRO A 37 -10.67 2.74 7.61
N MET A 38 -9.53 3.15 7.07
CA MET A 38 -9.05 2.66 5.78
C MET A 38 -8.79 1.16 5.97
N ALA A 39 -9.62 0.31 5.37
CA ALA A 39 -9.38 -1.13 5.36
C ALA A 39 -8.10 -1.39 4.54
N GLN A 40 -6.99 -1.62 5.22
CA GLN A 40 -5.75 -2.06 4.59
C GLN A 40 -5.92 -3.55 4.25
N ALA A 41 -5.68 -3.92 2.99
CA ALA A 41 -5.71 -5.32 2.58
C ALA A 41 -4.66 -6.11 3.38
N LEU A 42 -5.02 -7.32 3.84
CA LEU A 42 -4.07 -8.16 4.57
C LEU A 42 -2.91 -8.56 3.65
N ASP A 43 -1.71 -8.11 3.97
CA ASP A 43 -0.47 -8.55 3.33
C ASP A 43 0.21 -9.68 4.11
N LEU A 44 1.23 -10.28 3.49
CA LEU A 44 1.91 -11.45 4.05
C LEU A 44 2.65 -11.15 5.36
N ASP A 45 3.27 -9.97 5.50
CA ASP A 45 3.99 -9.61 6.72
C ASP A 45 3.02 -9.31 7.87
N GLY A 46 1.93 -8.59 7.59
CA GLY A 46 0.83 -8.40 8.50
C GLY A 46 0.22 -9.72 8.97
N ALA A 47 -0.01 -10.66 8.06
CA ALA A 47 -0.54 -11.99 8.40
C ALA A 47 0.42 -12.81 9.29
N ARG A 48 1.74 -12.75 9.02
CA ARG A 48 2.77 -13.39 9.88
C ARG A 48 2.77 -12.76 11.27
N ASN A 49 2.78 -11.43 11.35
CA ASN A 49 2.83 -10.69 12.61
C ASN A 49 1.58 -10.93 13.48
N GLN A 50 0.43 -11.17 12.85
CA GLN A 50 -0.82 -11.53 13.52
C GLN A 50 -0.92 -13.03 13.87
N GLY A 51 0.08 -13.85 13.51
CA GLY A 51 0.05 -15.29 13.75
C GLY A 51 -0.98 -16.04 12.90
N LEU A 52 -1.45 -15.44 11.79
CA LEU A 52 -2.45 -16.05 10.91
C LEU A 52 -1.83 -17.06 9.95
N VAL A 53 -0.53 -16.92 9.66
CA VAL A 53 0.21 -17.77 8.74
C VAL A 53 1.63 -18.05 9.25
N CYS A 54 2.27 -19.08 8.69
CA CYS A 54 3.65 -19.47 9.00
C CYS A 54 4.41 -19.97 7.75
N GLU A 55 5.74 -20.01 7.83
CA GLU A 55 6.63 -20.55 6.80
C GLU A 55 6.87 -22.05 6.99
N ALA A 56 6.58 -22.83 5.96
CA ALA A 56 6.82 -24.27 5.90
C ALA A 56 8.24 -24.61 5.39
N PRO A 57 8.76 -25.82 5.69
CA PRO A 57 10.11 -26.23 5.27
C PRO A 57 10.31 -26.30 3.74
N ASP A 58 9.22 -26.37 2.97
CA ASP A 58 9.20 -26.34 1.50
C ASP A 58 9.18 -24.91 0.92
N GLY A 59 9.31 -23.88 1.76
CA GLY A 59 9.29 -22.49 1.33
C GLY A 59 7.90 -21.98 0.99
N LEU A 60 6.83 -22.71 1.29
CA LEU A 60 5.45 -22.24 1.13
C LEU A 60 4.88 -21.69 2.43
N VAL A 61 3.80 -20.92 2.32
CA VAL A 61 3.05 -20.39 3.45
C VAL A 61 1.92 -21.34 3.81
N ARG A 62 1.68 -21.55 5.11
CA ARG A 62 0.50 -22.27 5.62
C ARG A 62 -0.35 -21.37 6.50
N ALA A 63 -1.67 -21.54 6.43
CA ALA A 63 -2.60 -20.85 7.32
C ALA A 63 -2.62 -21.52 8.69
N LEU A 64 -2.42 -20.73 9.75
CA LEU A 64 -2.61 -21.12 11.15
C LEU A 64 -4.03 -20.78 11.63
N ALA A 65 -4.58 -19.65 11.18
CA ALA A 65 -5.94 -19.21 11.47
C ALA A 65 -6.70 -18.93 10.16
N PRO A 66 -7.32 -19.95 9.54
CA PRO A 66 -7.88 -19.82 8.21
C PRO A 66 -9.18 -18.99 8.18
N SER A 67 -9.12 -17.84 7.51
CA SER A 67 -10.28 -17.06 7.04
C SER A 67 -10.31 -17.05 5.49
N PRO A 68 -11.41 -16.60 4.83
CA PRO A 68 -11.42 -16.44 3.38
C PRO A 68 -10.27 -15.57 2.86
N GLU A 69 -9.97 -14.47 3.56
CA GLU A 69 -8.87 -13.56 3.21
C GLU A 69 -7.49 -14.22 3.37
N VAL A 70 -7.24 -14.90 4.50
CA VAL A 70 -5.98 -15.63 4.73
C VAL A 70 -5.79 -16.74 3.70
N LYS A 71 -6.85 -17.46 3.34
CA LYS A 71 -6.79 -18.51 2.31
C LYS A 71 -6.43 -17.93 0.95
N ALA A 72 -7.02 -16.79 0.57
CA ALA A 72 -6.70 -16.11 -0.68
C ALA A 72 -5.24 -15.63 -0.71
N LEU A 73 -4.76 -15.04 0.38
CA LEU A 73 -3.37 -14.60 0.53
C LEU A 73 -2.37 -15.76 0.43
N VAL A 74 -2.65 -16.87 1.11
CA VAL A 74 -1.83 -18.09 1.05
C VAL A 74 -1.80 -18.66 -0.38
N ALA A 75 -2.94 -18.72 -1.05
CA ALA A 75 -3.03 -19.23 -2.42
C ALA A 75 -2.22 -18.37 -3.41
N ASP A 76 -2.41 -17.05 -3.39
CA ASP A 76 -1.67 -16.12 -4.28
C ASP A 76 -0.16 -16.17 -4.00
N THR A 77 0.24 -16.12 -2.72
CA THR A 77 1.66 -16.18 -2.33
C THR A 77 2.31 -17.48 -2.80
N ASN A 78 1.66 -18.62 -2.55
CA ASN A 78 2.21 -19.92 -2.92
C ASN A 78 2.27 -20.11 -4.44
N ALA A 79 1.30 -19.60 -5.19
CA ALA A 79 1.34 -19.61 -6.65
C ALA A 79 2.56 -18.82 -7.18
N ARG A 80 2.78 -17.60 -6.69
CA ARG A 80 3.95 -16.77 -7.07
C ARG A 80 5.28 -17.43 -6.71
N ARG A 81 5.38 -17.99 -5.51
CA ARG A 81 6.60 -18.69 -5.07
C ARG A 81 6.88 -19.92 -5.92
N MET A 82 5.87 -20.72 -6.22
CA MET A 82 6.06 -21.91 -7.07
C MET A 82 6.52 -21.55 -8.48
N GLN A 83 5.98 -20.48 -9.08
CA GLN A 83 6.48 -19.97 -10.35
C GLN A 83 7.97 -19.58 -10.27
N ALA A 84 8.37 -18.84 -9.23
CA ALA A 84 9.75 -18.44 -9.02
C ALA A 84 10.69 -19.63 -8.76
N TYR A 85 10.24 -20.63 -8.00
CA TYR A 85 11.01 -21.84 -7.71
C TYR A 85 11.18 -22.70 -8.96
N GLN A 86 10.15 -22.85 -9.78
CA GLN A 86 10.24 -23.56 -11.06
C GLN A 86 11.22 -22.88 -12.02
N ALA A 87 11.16 -21.55 -12.16
CA ALA A 87 12.10 -20.80 -12.99
C ALA A 87 13.55 -20.94 -12.49
N SER A 88 13.75 -20.89 -11.16
CA SER A 88 15.06 -21.06 -10.54
C SER A 88 15.62 -22.47 -10.73
N ALA A 89 14.77 -23.49 -10.56
CA ALA A 89 15.11 -24.89 -10.74
C ALA A 89 15.52 -25.20 -12.19
N GLN A 90 14.77 -24.67 -13.17
CA GLN A 90 15.10 -24.78 -14.59
C GLN A 90 16.44 -24.11 -14.90
N THR A 91 16.67 -22.89 -14.41
CA THR A 91 17.91 -22.13 -14.65
C THR A 91 19.13 -22.83 -14.08
N GLN A 92 19.00 -23.45 -12.90
CA GLN A 92 20.10 -24.12 -12.20
C GLN A 92 20.23 -25.60 -12.58
N ASN A 93 19.33 -26.13 -13.41
CA ASN A 93 19.21 -27.56 -13.75
C ASN A 93 19.19 -28.47 -12.50
N VAL A 94 18.35 -28.10 -11.52
CA VAL A 94 18.15 -28.85 -10.27
C VAL A 94 16.67 -29.18 -10.07
N PRO A 95 16.35 -30.20 -9.25
CA PRO A 95 14.97 -30.45 -8.84
C PRO A 95 14.35 -29.26 -8.08
N VAL A 96 13.06 -28.98 -8.33
CA VAL A 96 12.35 -27.86 -7.66
C VAL A 96 12.29 -28.00 -6.15
N ASN A 97 12.22 -29.24 -5.63
CA ASN A 97 12.22 -29.50 -4.19
C ASN A 97 13.55 -29.09 -3.53
N GLN A 98 14.67 -29.06 -4.26
CA GLN A 98 15.94 -28.56 -3.74
C GLN A 98 15.89 -27.04 -3.54
N VAL A 99 15.34 -26.29 -4.51
CA VAL A 99 15.13 -24.84 -4.40
C VAL A 99 14.17 -24.51 -3.26
N GLN A 100 13.09 -25.28 -3.13
CA GLN A 100 12.13 -25.17 -2.04
C GLN A 100 12.76 -25.39 -0.66
N ALA A 101 13.57 -26.43 -0.50
CA ALA A 101 14.23 -26.72 0.78
C ALA A 101 15.19 -25.60 1.21
N VAL A 102 15.98 -25.06 0.27
CA VAL A 102 16.87 -23.93 0.53
C VAL A 102 16.06 -22.68 0.89
N SER A 103 15.03 -22.37 0.10
CA SER A 103 14.17 -21.20 0.32
C SER A 103 13.41 -21.28 1.65
N GLY A 104 12.84 -22.44 1.98
CA GLY A 104 12.17 -22.70 3.24
C GLY A 104 13.12 -22.55 4.43
N GLY A 105 14.36 -23.03 4.31
CA GLY A 105 15.40 -22.80 5.30
C GLY A 105 15.66 -21.31 5.55
N LEU A 106 15.83 -20.51 4.50
CA LEU A 106 16.07 -19.07 4.59
C LEU A 106 14.87 -18.28 5.14
N LEU A 107 13.66 -18.63 4.70
CA LEU A 107 12.43 -17.98 5.14
C LEU A 107 12.18 -18.24 6.64
N ARG A 108 12.38 -19.48 7.10
CA ARG A 108 12.24 -19.84 8.51
C ARG A 108 13.29 -19.23 9.44
N GLN A 109 14.42 -18.75 8.91
CA GLN A 109 15.38 -17.97 9.70
C GLN A 109 14.89 -16.54 9.96
N LYS A 110 14.01 -16.01 9.10
CA LYS A 110 13.56 -14.60 9.12
C LYS A 110 12.13 -14.42 9.61
N HIS A 111 11.32 -15.47 9.57
CA HIS A 111 9.88 -15.41 9.79
C HIS A 111 9.40 -16.59 10.66
N PRO A 112 8.18 -16.51 11.24
CA PRO A 112 7.63 -17.59 12.06
C PRO A 112 7.55 -18.91 11.29
N ALA A 113 8.21 -19.94 11.83
CA ALA A 113 8.13 -21.29 11.28
C ALA A 113 6.81 -21.96 11.66
N CYS A 114 6.29 -22.80 10.77
CA CYS A 114 5.16 -23.66 11.12
C CYS A 114 5.55 -24.69 12.20
N PRO A 115 4.62 -25.02 13.11
CA PRO A 115 4.80 -26.11 14.08
C PRO A 115 4.89 -27.48 13.39
#